data_AF-A0A0M9EED1-F1
#
_entry.id   AF-A0A0M9EED1-F1
#
_cell.length_a   1.000
_cell.length_b   1.000
_cell.length_c   1.000
_cell.angle_alpha   90.00
_cell.angle_beta   90.00
_cell.angle_gamma   90.00
#
_symmetry.space_group_name_H-M   'P 1'
#
loop_
_entity.id
_entity.type
_entity.pdbx_description
1 polymer ?
#
loop_
_entity_poly.entity_id
_entity_poly.type
_entity_poly.pdbx_seq_one_letter_code
_entity_poly.pdbx_strand_id
1 'polypeptide(L)'
;MKKKHTQLRIPERLAYPKDEKKVQWLSLLLEIYYLADKSVYEGLRKELKKGKILACACGCSNCCSTHTTIPVYPLEMIGLYWYVIEKISGKRRYQIQSQLHDFSIGNSCPFLVNERCGIHPMRPMACRFFNVFSKSCLEKEDPFYTRRYDVFTPNEATKNKAIARMLPFHGIVGKEQQENAIKSGSLNETIQNLHEIDWQNLSERMKRTPHDHNCKTKGC
;
A
#
# COMPACT_ATOMS: atom_id res chain seq x y z
N MET A 1 -23.23 -22.09 -12.92
CA MET A 1 -22.16 -21.80 -11.93
C MET A 1 -22.52 -20.56 -11.15
N LYS A 2 -22.76 -20.65 -9.84
CA LYS A 2 -23.13 -19.51 -8.99
C LYS A 2 -21.92 -18.58 -8.86
N LYS A 3 -22.01 -17.35 -9.37
CA LYS A 3 -20.99 -16.31 -9.21
C LYS A 3 -20.78 -16.06 -7.71
N LYS A 4 -19.63 -16.46 -7.16
CA LYS A 4 -19.23 -16.07 -5.80
C LYS A 4 -19.02 -14.56 -5.84
N HIS A 5 -20.00 -13.80 -5.37
CA HIS A 5 -19.80 -12.39 -5.08
C HIS A 5 -18.72 -12.31 -4.00
N THR A 6 -17.54 -11.80 -4.33
CA THR A 6 -16.51 -11.47 -3.35
C THR A 6 -17.14 -10.45 -2.40
N GLN A 7 -17.49 -10.88 -1.18
CA GLN A 7 -18.00 -9.98 -0.16
C GLN A 7 -16.88 -8.99 0.17
N LEU A 8 -17.15 -7.70 -0.02
CA LEU A 8 -16.22 -6.65 0.41
C LEU A 8 -16.05 -6.74 1.93
N ARG A 9 -14.82 -6.90 2.39
CA ARG A 9 -14.50 -6.86 3.82
C ARG A 9 -14.61 -5.42 4.31
N ILE A 10 -15.31 -5.23 5.42
CA ILE A 10 -15.35 -3.95 6.12
C ILE A 10 -13.93 -3.67 6.64
N PRO A 11 -13.33 -2.51 6.32
CA PRO A 11 -11.97 -2.20 6.73
C PRO A 11 -11.91 -1.99 8.24
N GLU A 12 -10.83 -2.46 8.83
CA GLU A 12 -10.48 -2.30 10.24
C GLU A 12 -9.13 -1.60 10.33
N ARG A 13 -8.97 -0.70 11.30
CA ARG A 13 -7.69 -0.03 11.51
C ARG A 13 -6.68 -1.03 12.05
N LEU A 14 -5.52 -1.13 11.39
CA LEU A 14 -4.38 -1.85 11.93
C LEU A 14 -3.92 -1.21 13.24
N ALA A 15 -3.47 -2.02 14.19
CA ALA A 15 -2.98 -1.54 15.48
C ALA A 15 -1.75 -2.30 15.93
N TYR A 16 -0.77 -1.55 16.42
CA TYR A 16 0.45 -2.03 17.07
C TYR A 16 0.63 -1.25 18.37
N PRO A 17 -0.19 -1.49 19.41
CA PRO A 17 -0.29 -0.59 20.56
C PRO A 17 1.02 -0.35 21.30
N LYS A 18 1.93 -1.35 21.32
CA LYS A 18 3.26 -1.21 21.92
C LYS A 18 4.16 -0.27 21.11
N ASP A 19 4.10 -0.34 19.78
CA ASP A 19 4.93 0.45 18.88
C ASP A 19 4.37 1.87 18.70
N GLU A 20 3.03 2.01 18.64
CA GLU A 20 2.35 3.31 18.56
C GLU A 20 2.62 4.20 19.78
N LYS A 21 2.87 3.59 20.95
CA LYS A 21 3.32 4.31 22.15
C LYS A 21 4.77 4.80 22.07
N LYS A 22 5.61 4.14 21.27
CA LYS A 22 7.04 4.50 21.11
C LYS A 22 7.23 5.62 20.10
N VAL A 23 6.45 5.58 19.01
CA VAL A 23 6.61 6.50 17.89
C VAL A 23 5.25 7.05 17.44
N GLN A 24 5.08 8.37 17.58
CA GLN A 24 3.80 9.05 17.30
C GLN A 24 3.40 8.97 15.82
N TRP A 25 4.38 8.96 14.90
CA TRP A 25 4.13 8.90 13.46
C TRP A 25 3.41 7.62 13.03
N LEU A 26 3.56 6.51 13.78
CA LEU A 26 2.96 5.23 13.42
C LEU A 26 1.44 5.28 13.57
N SER A 27 0.93 5.80 14.69
CA SER A 27 -0.51 5.92 14.90
C SER A 27 -1.18 6.77 13.80
N LEU A 28 -0.52 7.86 13.41
CA LEU A 28 -0.95 8.71 12.32
C LEU A 28 -1.00 7.94 10.97
N LEU A 29 0.08 7.23 10.63
CA LEU A 29 0.13 6.43 9.40
C LEU A 29 -0.97 5.36 9.34
N LEU A 30 -1.18 4.62 10.44
CA LEU A 30 -2.21 3.58 10.51
C LEU A 30 -3.63 4.16 10.38
N GLU A 31 -3.85 5.36 10.93
CA GLU A 31 -5.11 6.10 10.76
C GLU A 31 -5.32 6.52 9.30
N ILE A 32 -4.27 7.03 8.64
CA ILE A 32 -4.32 7.40 7.22
C ILE A 32 -4.67 6.19 6.35
N TYR A 33 -4.02 5.04 6.59
CA TYR A 33 -4.32 3.80 5.88
C TYR A 33 -5.74 3.33 6.11
N TYR A 34 -6.25 3.41 7.34
CA TYR A 34 -7.63 3.08 7.64
C TYR A 34 -8.62 3.98 6.89
N LEU A 35 -8.37 5.30 6.85
CA LEU A 35 -9.20 6.23 6.08
C LEU A 35 -9.15 5.95 4.57
N ALA A 36 -7.98 5.60 4.04
CA ALA A 36 -7.83 5.19 2.64
C ALA A 36 -8.61 3.89 2.34
N ASP A 37 -8.48 2.87 3.17
CA ASP A 37 -9.20 1.60 3.01
C ASP A 37 -10.73 1.80 3.15
N LYS A 38 -11.17 2.68 4.06
CA LYS A 38 -12.59 3.07 4.20
C LYS A 38 -13.12 3.76 2.94
N SER A 39 -12.35 4.70 2.38
CA SER A 39 -12.69 5.37 1.12
C SER A 39 -12.84 4.37 -0.03
N VAL A 40 -11.88 3.44 -0.16
CA VAL A 40 -11.92 2.37 -1.16
C VAL A 40 -13.16 1.49 -0.95
N TYR A 41 -13.40 1.03 0.27
CA TYR A 41 -14.56 0.20 0.61
C TYR A 41 -15.88 0.86 0.21
N GLU A 42 -16.08 2.14 0.57
CA GLU A 42 -17.28 2.89 0.22
C GLU A 42 -17.44 3.08 -1.30
N GLY A 43 -16.33 3.36 -2.01
CA GLY A 43 -16.31 3.50 -3.46
C GLY A 43 -16.63 2.19 -4.18
N LEU A 44 -15.96 1.09 -3.80
CA LEU A 44 -16.23 -0.23 -4.35
C LEU A 44 -17.67 -0.66 -4.07
N ARG A 45 -18.19 -0.44 -2.86
CA ARG A 45 -19.58 -0.76 -2.51
C ARG A 45 -20.58 -0.04 -3.42
N LYS A 46 -20.33 1.22 -3.79
CA LYS A 46 -21.18 1.97 -4.74
C LYS A 46 -21.12 1.36 -6.14
N GLU A 47 -19.94 1.01 -6.62
CA GLU A 47 -19.77 0.40 -7.96
C GLU A 47 -20.40 -0.99 -8.03
N LEU A 48 -20.29 -1.80 -6.98
CA LEU A 48 -20.97 -3.10 -6.91
C LEU A 48 -22.49 -2.97 -6.93
N LYS A 49 -23.06 -1.94 -6.28
CA LYS A 49 -24.50 -1.64 -6.36
C LYS A 49 -24.96 -1.27 -7.78
N LYS A 50 -24.06 -0.76 -8.61
CA LYS A 50 -24.30 -0.49 -10.04
C LYS A 50 -24.15 -1.74 -10.92
N GLY A 51 -23.92 -2.91 -10.33
CA GLY A 51 -23.78 -4.17 -11.06
C GLY A 51 -22.35 -4.49 -11.53
N LYS A 52 -21.35 -3.65 -11.22
CA LYS A 52 -19.95 -4.03 -11.45
C LYS A 52 -19.56 -5.22 -10.58
N ILE A 53 -18.58 -5.99 -11.05
CA ILE A 53 -18.03 -7.14 -10.33
C ILE A 53 -16.56 -6.82 -10.05
N LEU A 54 -16.14 -6.92 -8.78
CA LEU A 54 -14.73 -6.74 -8.42
C LEU A 54 -13.92 -7.94 -8.91
N ALA A 55 -12.88 -7.69 -9.71
CA ALA A 55 -11.98 -8.72 -10.22
C ALA A 55 -10.80 -8.98 -9.29
N CYS A 56 -10.39 -7.98 -8.50
CA CYS A 56 -9.34 -8.11 -7.51
C CYS A 56 -9.73 -9.09 -6.40
N ALA A 57 -8.82 -10.00 -6.06
CA ALA A 57 -8.97 -10.97 -4.98
C ALA A 57 -7.60 -11.27 -4.34
N CYS A 58 -7.63 -11.88 -3.15
CA CYS A 58 -6.40 -12.39 -2.51
C CYS A 58 -5.72 -13.42 -3.43
N GLY A 59 -4.40 -13.28 -3.63
CA GLY A 59 -3.64 -14.11 -4.56
C GLY A 59 -3.55 -13.55 -5.98
N CYS A 60 -4.11 -12.37 -6.26
CA CYS A 60 -3.77 -11.61 -7.46
C CYS A 60 -2.47 -10.81 -7.22
N SER A 61 -1.48 -11.02 -8.08
CA SER A 61 -0.13 -10.43 -8.04
C SER A 61 0.18 -9.54 -9.24
N ASN A 62 -0.76 -9.41 -10.18
CA ASN A 62 -0.47 -8.82 -11.48
C ASN A 62 0.02 -7.38 -11.36
N CYS A 63 -0.63 -6.53 -10.55
CA CYS A 63 -0.16 -5.16 -10.33
C CYS A 63 1.23 -5.08 -9.68
N CYS A 64 1.58 -6.04 -8.81
CA CYS A 64 2.93 -6.13 -8.24
C CYS A 64 3.97 -6.54 -9.29
N SER A 65 3.55 -7.18 -10.38
CA SER A 65 4.43 -7.62 -11.45
C SER A 65 4.54 -6.62 -12.59
N THR A 66 3.54 -5.75 -12.78
CA THR A 66 3.45 -4.86 -13.94
C THR A 66 3.64 -3.38 -13.64
N HIS A 67 3.20 -2.90 -12.46
CA HIS A 67 3.31 -1.48 -12.16
C HIS A 67 4.72 -1.11 -11.75
N THR A 68 5.32 -0.16 -12.46
CA THR A 68 6.65 0.38 -12.17
C THR A 68 6.59 1.82 -11.67
N THR A 69 5.41 2.44 -11.62
CA THR A 69 5.17 3.81 -11.14
C THR A 69 4.23 3.81 -9.95
N ILE A 70 4.78 3.56 -8.76
CA ILE A 70 4.02 3.46 -7.52
C ILE A 70 4.42 4.62 -6.61
N PRO A 71 3.62 5.69 -6.51
CA PRO A 71 3.95 6.81 -5.62
C PRO A 71 3.88 6.38 -4.15
N VAL A 72 4.90 6.78 -3.40
CA VAL A 72 5.02 6.54 -1.97
C VAL A 72 5.40 7.84 -1.26
N TYR A 73 4.61 8.21 -0.25
CA TYR A 73 4.89 9.39 0.56
C TYR A 73 5.96 9.09 1.62
N PRO A 74 6.72 10.11 2.09
CA PRO A 74 7.78 9.90 3.09
C PRO A 74 7.31 9.20 4.37
N LEU A 75 6.11 9.51 4.86
CA LEU A 75 5.54 8.83 6.03
C LEU A 75 5.28 7.34 5.77
N GLU A 76 4.85 6.98 4.56
CA GLU A 76 4.65 5.58 4.17
C GLU A 76 5.99 4.85 4.04
N MET A 77 7.03 5.54 3.54
CA MET A 77 8.39 4.99 3.46
C MET A 77 8.94 4.63 4.85
N ILE A 78 8.76 5.52 5.83
CA ILE A 78 9.16 5.24 7.22
C ILE A 78 8.41 4.03 7.78
N GLY A 79 7.09 3.96 7.55
CA GLY A 79 6.27 2.83 7.98
C GLY A 79 6.65 1.51 7.30
N LEU A 80 6.98 1.55 6.01
CA LEU A 80 7.44 0.40 5.26
C LEU A 80 8.78 -0.11 5.83
N TYR A 81 9.76 0.78 6.03
CA TYR A 81 11.05 0.43 6.63
C TYR A 81 10.86 -0.20 8.01
N TRP A 82 10.08 0.44 8.88
CA TRP A 82 9.77 -0.09 10.21
C TRP A 82 9.12 -1.48 10.13
N TYR A 83 8.12 -1.67 9.27
CA TYR A 83 7.41 -2.95 9.19
C TYR A 83 8.32 -4.07 8.67
N VAL A 84 9.11 -3.79 7.63
CA VAL A 84 10.05 -4.74 7.06
C VAL A 84 11.14 -5.10 8.08
N ILE A 85 11.68 -4.13 8.82
CA ILE A 85 12.74 -4.37 9.80
C ILE A 85 12.21 -5.07 11.05
N GLU A 86 11.09 -4.62 11.62
CA GLU A 86 10.64 -4.96 12.99
C GLU A 86 9.49 -5.96 13.07
N LYS A 87 8.74 -6.17 11.97
CA LYS A 87 7.51 -6.98 11.98
C LYS A 87 7.54 -8.18 11.07
N ILE A 88 8.29 -8.14 9.97
CA ILE A 88 8.44 -9.29 9.09
C ILE A 88 9.51 -10.24 9.64
N SER A 89 9.12 -11.49 9.86
CA SER A 89 9.96 -12.56 10.39
C SER A 89 9.89 -13.84 9.54
N GLY A 90 10.71 -14.83 9.90
CA GLY A 90 10.73 -16.16 9.28
C GLY A 90 11.12 -16.18 7.80
N LYS A 91 10.68 -17.20 7.06
CA LYS A 91 11.03 -17.41 5.64
C LYS A 91 10.69 -16.20 4.76
N ARG A 92 9.57 -15.52 5.03
CA ARG A 92 9.16 -14.32 4.30
C ARG A 92 10.18 -13.19 4.43
N ARG A 93 10.76 -13.00 5.63
CA ARG A 93 11.80 -11.98 5.85
C ARG A 93 13.00 -12.21 4.95
N TYR A 94 13.49 -13.45 4.87
CA TYR A 94 14.63 -13.80 4.02
C TYR A 94 14.35 -13.61 2.55
N GLN A 95 13.17 -14.01 2.09
CA GLN A 95 12.77 -13.80 0.69
C GLN A 95 12.76 -12.31 0.34
N ILE A 96 12.12 -11.48 1.18
CA ILE A 96 12.09 -10.03 0.97
C ILE A 96 13.49 -9.43 1.04
N GLN A 97 14.32 -9.84 2.01
CA GLN A 97 15.69 -9.32 2.13
C GLN A 97 16.52 -9.61 0.87
N SER A 98 16.45 -10.83 0.32
CA SER A 98 17.15 -11.18 -0.93
C SER A 98 16.59 -10.39 -2.10
N GLN A 99 15.26 -10.32 -2.24
CA GLN A 99 14.61 -9.55 -3.31
C GLN A 99 15.01 -8.07 -3.28
N LEU A 100 15.09 -7.45 -2.09
CA LEU A 100 15.54 -6.07 -1.92
C LEU A 100 17.02 -5.87 -2.26
N HIS A 101 17.86 -6.87 -1.99
CA HIS A 101 19.29 -6.82 -2.34
C HIS A 101 19.49 -6.85 -3.86
N ASP A 102 18.77 -7.74 -4.53
CA ASP A 102 18.92 -8.02 -5.96
C ASP A 102 17.97 -7.17 -6.83
N PHE A 103 17.25 -6.22 -6.22
CA PHE A 103 16.25 -5.43 -6.93
C PHE A 103 16.92 -4.49 -7.94
N SER A 104 16.35 -4.46 -9.14
CA SER A 104 16.67 -3.49 -10.18
C SER A 104 15.39 -2.91 -10.76
N ILE A 105 15.46 -1.65 -11.19
CA ILE A 105 14.34 -0.97 -11.87
C ILE A 105 13.86 -1.84 -13.04
N GLY A 106 12.54 -1.95 -13.19
CA GLY A 106 11.89 -2.76 -14.22
C GLY A 106 11.59 -4.21 -13.80
N ASN A 107 12.17 -4.71 -12.70
CA ASN A 107 11.74 -5.99 -12.12
C ASN A 107 10.38 -5.84 -11.44
N SER A 108 9.74 -6.96 -11.13
CA SER A 108 8.55 -6.98 -10.26
C SER A 108 8.85 -6.35 -8.89
N CYS A 109 7.80 -5.84 -8.25
CA CYS A 109 7.86 -5.24 -6.92
C CYS A 109 8.71 -6.10 -5.96
N PRO A 110 9.69 -5.54 -5.23
CA PRO A 110 10.61 -6.30 -4.38
C PRO A 110 9.94 -6.86 -3.12
N PHE A 111 8.63 -6.63 -2.95
CA PHE A 111 7.82 -7.19 -1.88
C PHE A 111 6.85 -8.27 -2.38
N LEU A 112 6.95 -8.70 -3.64
CA LEU A 112 6.13 -9.78 -4.18
C LEU A 112 6.68 -11.14 -3.72
N VAL A 113 5.94 -11.81 -2.83
CA VAL A 113 6.33 -13.09 -2.25
C VAL A 113 5.22 -14.12 -2.47
N ASN A 114 5.51 -15.18 -3.25
CA ASN A 114 4.58 -16.26 -3.57
C ASN A 114 3.21 -15.74 -4.05
N GLU A 115 3.21 -14.90 -5.09
CA GLU A 115 2.01 -14.25 -5.66
C GLU A 115 1.20 -13.38 -4.69
N ARG A 116 1.84 -12.90 -3.61
CA ARG A 116 1.20 -12.05 -2.60
C ARG A 116 2.11 -10.90 -2.20
N CYS A 117 1.49 -9.78 -1.88
CA CYS A 117 2.22 -8.63 -1.33
C CYS A 117 2.72 -8.96 0.09
N GLY A 118 4.04 -9.07 0.25
CA GLY A 118 4.73 -9.35 1.51
C GLY A 118 4.58 -8.24 2.56
N ILE A 119 4.29 -7.02 2.11
CA ILE A 119 4.02 -5.85 2.95
C ILE A 119 2.54 -5.44 2.92
N HIS A 120 1.60 -6.34 2.61
CA HIS A 120 0.19 -5.98 2.42
C HIS A 120 -0.40 -5.04 3.52
N PRO A 121 -0.11 -5.23 4.83
CA PRO A 121 -0.58 -4.30 5.87
C PRO A 121 -0.02 -2.87 5.72
N MET A 122 1.20 -2.71 5.20
CA MET A 122 1.87 -1.44 4.93
C MET A 122 1.93 -1.10 3.43
N ARG A 123 1.07 -1.69 2.60
CA ARG A 123 1.06 -1.37 1.17
C ARG A 123 0.78 0.13 0.96
N PRO A 124 1.48 0.81 0.04
CA PRO A 124 1.27 2.23 -0.21
C PRO A 124 -0.17 2.57 -0.59
N MET A 125 -0.59 3.81 -0.36
CA MET A 125 -1.92 4.31 -0.70
C MET A 125 -2.24 4.09 -2.18
N ALA A 126 -1.27 4.27 -3.08
CA ALA A 126 -1.46 4.00 -4.52
C ALA A 126 -1.93 2.56 -4.76
N CYS A 127 -1.28 1.59 -4.09
CA CYS A 127 -1.65 0.18 -4.17
C CYS A 127 -3.01 -0.12 -3.52
N ARG A 128 -3.44 0.64 -2.51
CA ARG A 128 -4.78 0.50 -1.89
C ARG A 128 -5.88 0.97 -2.82
N PHE A 129 -5.66 2.11 -3.49
CA PHE A 129 -6.61 2.70 -4.41
C PHE A 129 -6.73 1.94 -5.73
N PHE A 130 -5.72 1.16 -6.11
CA PHE A 130 -5.76 0.38 -7.34
C PHE A 130 -6.64 -0.87 -7.22
N ASN A 131 -7.84 -0.81 -7.78
CA ASN A 131 -8.78 -1.93 -7.85
C ASN A 131 -9.37 -2.02 -9.26
N VAL A 132 -9.67 -3.23 -9.70
CA VAL A 132 -10.07 -3.52 -11.07
C VAL A 132 -11.39 -4.30 -11.06
N PHE A 133 -12.29 -3.97 -11.99
CA PHE A 133 -13.59 -4.60 -12.14
C PHE A 133 -13.60 -5.61 -13.30
N SER A 134 -14.78 -6.18 -13.56
CA SER A 134 -15.18 -7.03 -14.68
C SER A 134 -14.45 -8.36 -14.82
N LYS A 135 -13.14 -8.36 -15.10
CA LYS A 135 -12.33 -9.57 -15.28
C LYS A 135 -10.95 -9.45 -14.64
N SER A 136 -10.42 -10.59 -14.21
CA SER A 136 -9.06 -10.72 -13.69
C SER A 136 -8.05 -10.21 -14.72
N CYS A 137 -6.96 -9.63 -14.24
CA CYS A 137 -5.91 -9.14 -15.10
C CYS A 137 -5.21 -10.30 -15.81
N LEU A 138 -4.91 -10.11 -17.09
CA LEU A 138 -4.05 -11.05 -17.83
C LEU A 138 -2.61 -10.88 -17.38
N GLU A 139 -1.79 -11.91 -17.60
CA GLU A 139 -0.36 -11.83 -17.34
C GLU A 139 0.25 -10.64 -18.09
N LYS A 140 1.04 -9.82 -17.38
CA LYS A 140 1.69 -8.61 -17.91
C LYS A 140 0.74 -7.49 -18.34
N GLU A 141 -0.56 -7.61 -18.06
CA GLU A 141 -1.52 -6.54 -18.33
C GLU A 141 -1.33 -5.38 -17.34
N ASP A 142 -1.36 -4.14 -17.82
CA ASP A 142 -1.64 -2.98 -16.99
C ASP A 142 -3.05 -2.44 -17.31
N PRO A 143 -4.07 -2.74 -16.48
CA PRO A 143 -5.45 -2.29 -16.69
C PRO A 143 -5.60 -0.78 -16.75
N PHE A 144 -4.67 0.00 -16.18
CA PHE A 144 -4.72 1.45 -16.28
C PHE A 144 -4.62 1.91 -17.73
N TYR A 145 -3.78 1.24 -18.53
CA TYR A 145 -3.58 1.54 -19.95
C TYR A 145 -4.48 0.71 -20.88
N THR A 146 -4.71 -0.57 -20.58
CA THR A 146 -5.48 -1.45 -21.48
C THR A 146 -7.00 -1.29 -21.34
N ARG A 147 -7.49 -0.89 -20.16
CA ARG A 147 -8.93 -0.78 -19.86
C ARG A 147 -9.23 0.17 -18.72
N ARG A 148 -8.82 1.43 -18.87
CA ARG A 148 -8.93 2.47 -17.83
C ARG A 148 -10.30 2.57 -17.14
N TYR A 149 -11.40 2.40 -17.88
CA TYR A 149 -12.78 2.44 -17.35
C TYR A 149 -13.12 1.31 -16.37
N ASP A 150 -12.33 0.23 -16.41
CA ASP A 150 -12.44 -0.93 -15.53
C ASP A 150 -11.62 -0.76 -14.24
N VAL A 151 -10.76 0.26 -14.18
CA VAL A 151 -9.99 0.62 -12.99
C VAL A 151 -10.80 1.57 -12.12
N PHE A 152 -10.91 1.26 -10.83
CA PHE A 152 -11.55 2.10 -9.83
C PHE A 152 -10.90 3.48 -9.78
N THR A 153 -11.73 4.51 -9.94
CA THR A 153 -11.32 5.90 -9.75
C THR A 153 -11.85 6.37 -8.40
N PRO A 154 -10.98 6.60 -7.39
CA PRO A 154 -11.41 7.15 -6.12
C PRO A 154 -11.99 8.55 -6.31
N ASN A 155 -12.92 8.94 -5.42
CA ASN A 155 -13.39 10.31 -5.39
C ASN A 155 -12.24 11.22 -4.92
N GLU A 156 -11.88 12.21 -5.73
CA GLU A 156 -10.75 13.12 -5.46
C GLU A 156 -10.89 13.85 -4.12
N ALA A 157 -12.09 14.27 -3.72
CA ALA A 157 -12.28 14.91 -2.41
C ALA A 157 -11.95 13.96 -1.25
N THR A 158 -12.28 12.67 -1.37
CA THR A 158 -11.95 11.68 -0.33
C THR A 158 -10.48 11.30 -0.35
N LYS A 159 -9.88 11.18 -1.53
CA LYS A 159 -8.43 10.94 -1.70
C LYS A 159 -7.62 12.10 -1.09
N ASN A 160 -8.01 13.34 -1.39
CA ASN A 160 -7.38 14.54 -0.86
C ASN A 160 -7.53 14.65 0.65
N LYS A 161 -8.66 14.19 1.23
CA LYS A 161 -8.81 14.08 2.70
C LYS A 161 -7.80 13.12 3.33
N ALA A 162 -7.51 11.98 2.71
CA ALA A 162 -6.49 11.05 3.22
C ALA A 162 -5.08 11.65 3.12
N ILE A 163 -4.76 12.26 1.99
CA ILE A 163 -3.47 12.96 1.77
C ILE A 163 -3.32 14.13 2.75
N ALA A 164 -4.37 14.91 2.99
CA ALA A 164 -4.35 16.04 3.91
C ALA A 164 -4.00 15.63 5.35
N ARG A 165 -4.28 14.39 5.76
CA ARG A 165 -3.87 13.87 7.07
C ARG A 165 -2.36 13.66 7.19
N MET A 166 -1.62 13.62 6.09
CA MET A 166 -0.15 13.60 6.13
C MET A 166 0.44 14.99 6.42
N LEU A 167 -0.27 16.08 6.12
CA LEU A 167 0.26 17.45 6.22
C LEU A 167 0.90 17.80 7.58
N PRO A 168 0.33 17.41 8.75
CA PRO A 168 0.97 17.68 10.03
C PRO A 168 2.35 17.03 10.19
N PHE A 169 2.58 15.86 9.56
CA PHE A 169 3.90 15.22 9.56
C PHE A 169 4.95 16.04 8.81
N HIS A 170 4.52 16.86 7.84
CA HIS A 170 5.37 17.79 7.10
C HIS A 170 5.44 19.19 7.73
N GLY A 171 5.00 19.33 9.00
CA GLY A 171 4.98 20.62 9.71
C GLY A 171 3.84 21.56 9.30
N ILE A 172 2.91 21.11 8.44
CA ILE A 172 1.80 21.92 7.94
C ILE A 172 0.56 21.68 8.81
N VAL A 173 0.35 22.57 9.78
CA VAL A 173 -0.69 22.41 10.83
C VAL A 173 -1.84 23.41 10.68
N GLY A 174 -1.58 24.62 10.17
CA GLY A 174 -2.60 25.67 10.04
C GLY A 174 -3.62 25.36 8.93
N LYS A 175 -4.92 25.63 9.16
CA LYS A 175 -5.99 25.33 8.18
C LYS A 175 -5.74 25.98 6.81
N GLU A 176 -5.36 27.25 6.79
CA GLU A 176 -5.04 27.97 5.55
C GLU A 176 -3.81 27.38 4.85
N GLN A 177 -2.77 27.04 5.61
CA GLN A 177 -1.57 26.37 5.08
C GLN A 177 -1.91 24.98 4.51
N GLN A 178 -2.82 24.24 5.17
CA GLN A 178 -3.29 22.95 4.69
C GLN A 178 -4.09 23.08 3.39
N GLU A 179 -5.01 24.04 3.31
CA GLU A 179 -5.77 24.30 2.08
C GLU A 179 -4.85 24.71 0.92
N ASN A 180 -3.86 25.55 1.18
CA ASN A 180 -2.88 25.96 0.18
C ASN A 180 -2.00 24.79 -0.25
N ALA A 181 -1.52 23.97 0.68
CA ALA A 181 -0.72 22.77 0.39
C ALA A 181 -1.48 21.74 -0.45
N ILE A 182 -2.78 21.56 -0.20
CA ILE A 182 -3.63 20.68 -1.00
C ILE A 182 -3.82 21.25 -2.41
N LYS A 183 -4.09 22.56 -2.54
CA LYS A 183 -4.31 23.22 -3.84
C LYS A 183 -3.04 23.27 -4.68
N SER A 184 -1.89 23.55 -4.08
CA SER A 184 -0.60 23.61 -4.76
C SER A 184 -0.01 22.24 -5.04
N GLY A 185 -0.50 21.19 -4.35
CA GLY A 185 0.08 19.86 -4.45
C GLY A 185 1.48 19.79 -3.85
N SER A 186 1.79 20.60 -2.83
CA SER A 186 3.15 20.70 -2.25
C SER A 186 3.71 19.36 -1.75
N LEU A 187 2.85 18.43 -1.35
CA LEU A 187 3.28 17.08 -0.97
C LEU A 187 3.80 16.26 -2.16
N ASN A 188 3.42 16.60 -3.40
CA ASN A 188 3.81 15.86 -4.59
C ASN A 188 5.32 15.92 -4.85
N GLU A 189 5.98 17.01 -4.46
CA GLU A 189 7.44 17.17 -4.57
C GLU A 189 8.20 16.20 -3.67
N THR A 190 7.55 15.66 -2.63
CA THR A 190 8.16 14.73 -1.67
C THR A 190 7.87 13.27 -1.99
N ILE A 191 7.05 13.00 -3.03
CA ILE A 191 6.68 11.65 -3.43
C ILE A 191 7.86 10.99 -4.13
N GLN A 192 8.16 9.76 -3.74
CA GLN A 192 9.09 8.90 -4.45
C GLN A 192 8.34 7.80 -5.20
N ASN A 193 8.94 7.27 -6.27
CA ASN A 193 8.46 6.06 -6.90
C ASN A 193 9.06 4.84 -6.19
N LEU A 194 8.23 3.91 -5.71
CA LEU A 194 8.66 2.68 -5.01
C LEU A 194 9.74 1.91 -5.79
N HIS A 195 9.66 1.89 -7.12
CA HIS A 195 10.61 1.16 -7.97
C HIS A 195 11.94 1.88 -8.18
N GLU A 196 12.04 3.16 -7.84
CA GLU A 196 13.28 3.95 -7.99
C GLU A 196 14.05 4.07 -6.67
N ILE A 197 13.51 3.52 -5.58
CA ILE A 197 14.14 3.55 -4.27
C ILE A 197 15.28 2.54 -4.22
N ASP A 198 16.43 2.97 -3.68
CA ASP A 198 17.55 2.08 -3.39
C ASP A 198 17.23 1.18 -2.20
N TRP A 199 16.83 -0.05 -2.52
CA TRP A 199 16.44 -1.07 -1.56
C TRP A 199 17.62 -1.83 -0.94
N GLN A 200 18.84 -1.71 -1.49
CA GLN A 200 20.01 -2.39 -0.94
C GLN A 200 20.29 -1.95 0.49
N ASN A 201 20.13 -0.65 0.76
CA ASN A 201 20.26 -0.08 2.10
C ASN A 201 19.27 -0.68 3.11
N LEU A 202 18.02 -0.93 2.70
CA LEU A 202 17.04 -1.61 3.56
C LEU A 202 17.44 -3.08 3.78
N SER A 203 17.87 -3.77 2.73
CA SER A 203 18.34 -5.15 2.80
C SER A 203 19.50 -5.33 3.79
N GLU A 204 20.50 -4.45 3.74
CA GLU A 204 21.64 -4.47 4.67
C GLU A 204 21.21 -4.22 6.13
N ARG A 205 20.25 -3.32 6.35
CA ARG A 205 19.67 -3.12 7.69
C ARG A 205 18.94 -4.36 8.19
N MET A 206 18.22 -5.07 7.31
CA MET A 206 17.54 -6.32 7.69
C MET A 206 18.53 -7.41 8.13
N LYS A 207 19.72 -7.49 7.51
CA LYS A 207 20.79 -8.43 7.91
C LYS A 207 21.32 -8.13 9.31
N ARG A 208 21.47 -6.85 9.65
CA ARG A 208 22.00 -6.38 10.95
C ARG A 208 21.01 -6.53 12.11
N THR A 209 19.73 -6.69 11.82
CA THR A 209 18.67 -6.92 12.83
C THR A 209 18.07 -8.31 12.64
N PRO A 210 18.70 -9.40 13.17
CA PRO A 210 18.18 -10.74 13.04
C PRO A 210 16.84 -10.88 13.76
N HIS A 211 15.86 -11.50 13.10
CA HIS A 211 14.61 -11.91 13.73
C HIS A 211 14.60 -13.43 13.92
N ASP A 212 14.49 -13.87 15.17
CA ASP A 212 14.44 -15.30 15.52
C ASP A 212 13.38 -16.08 14.73
N HIS A 213 13.75 -17.27 14.27
CA HIS A 213 12.89 -18.17 13.49
C HIS A 213 11.72 -18.77 14.26
N ASN A 214 11.63 -18.51 15.56
CA ASN A 214 10.69 -19.20 16.44
C ASN A 214 9.38 -18.45 16.71
N CYS A 215 9.13 -17.33 16.03
CA CYS A 215 7.88 -16.59 16.22
C CYS A 215 6.74 -17.18 15.37
N LYS A 216 5.97 -18.10 15.97
CA LYS A 216 4.71 -18.63 15.42
C LYS A 216 3.65 -17.51 15.35
N THR A 217 3.64 -16.70 14.30
CA THR A 217 2.52 -15.78 14.03
C THR A 217 1.47 -16.49 13.19
N LYS A 218 0.31 -16.71 13.81
CA LYS A 218 -0.89 -17.28 13.19
C LYS A 218 -1.42 -16.35 12.10
N GLY A 219 -1.80 -16.96 10.97
CA GLY A 219 -3.06 -16.63 10.30
C GLY A 219 -2.98 -15.62 9.16
N CYS A 220 -3.32 -16.12 7.98
CA CYS A 220 -3.68 -15.39 6.78
C CYS A 220 -4.93 -14.52 6.98
#